data_AF-A0A1D6IV34-F1
#
_entry.id   AF-A0A1D6IV34-F1
#
_cell.length_a   1.000
_cell.length_b   1.000
_cell.length_c   1.000
_cell.angle_alpha   90.00
_cell.angle_beta   90.00
_cell.angle_gamma   90.00
#
_symmetry.space_group_name_H-M   'P 1'
#
loop_
_entity.id
_entity.type
_entity.pdbx_description
1 polymer ?
#
loop_
_entity_poly.entity_id
_entity_poly.type
_entity_poly.pdbx_seq_one_letter_code
_entity_poly.pdbx_strand_id
1 'polypeptide(L)'
;MGKPYLEDGRQWTARDIGLSHRTCAWMTHGFMSVNTNIGAGRAFLRSLYRQYADWGVDFVKVDCIFGTDYSPEEIITISELLQEIDRPIILSISPGTAVTPALAENISDHVNMYRITGDDWDNWKDVSSHFGVSSSFATAKKIGATGLRGRSWPDLDMLPFGWLTDPSVNQGPHRKCNLTLDEQKAQMALWSMTKSPLMYGGDLRNLDDSTLNIITNSGLLKINHYSRNNMEVPALEASY
;
A
#
# COMPACT_ATOMS: atom_id res chain seq x y z
N MET A 1 19.72 12.81 19.97
CA MET A 1 18.68 11.77 19.97
C MET A 1 19.02 10.71 21.01
N GLY A 2 18.04 9.95 21.51
CA GLY A 2 18.28 8.84 22.44
C GLY A 2 18.08 9.11 23.94
N LYS A 3 17.51 10.26 24.32
CA LYS A 3 17.02 10.44 25.70
C LYS A 3 15.64 9.78 25.84
N PRO A 4 15.33 9.19 27.00
CA PRO A 4 14.01 8.61 27.23
C PRO A 4 12.92 9.68 27.23
N TYR A 5 11.70 9.31 26.86
CA TYR A 5 10.56 10.22 26.92
C TYR A 5 10.11 10.40 28.37
N LEU A 6 10.02 11.66 28.80
CA LEU A 6 9.59 12.06 30.14
C LEU A 6 8.30 12.87 30.03
N GLU A 7 7.27 12.46 30.77
CA GLU A 7 5.98 13.15 30.86
C GLU A 7 5.41 12.90 32.25
N ASP A 8 4.91 13.94 32.91
CA ASP A 8 4.39 13.90 34.29
C ASP A 8 5.35 13.29 35.33
N GLY A 9 6.65 13.55 35.18
CA GLY A 9 7.69 13.02 36.08
C GLY A 9 7.97 11.52 35.92
N ARG A 10 7.32 10.85 34.96
CA ARG A 10 7.53 9.44 34.62
C ARG A 10 8.43 9.30 33.41
N GLN A 11 9.35 8.33 33.48
CA GLN A 11 10.07 7.83 32.32
C GLN A 11 9.28 6.70 31.63
N TRP A 12 8.97 6.90 30.35
CA TRP A 12 8.23 5.93 29.54
C TRP A 12 9.18 5.00 28.79
N THR A 13 8.78 3.74 28.66
CA THR A 13 9.52 2.69 27.96
C THR A 13 8.68 2.06 26.85
N ALA A 14 9.31 1.29 25.97
CA ALA A 14 8.60 0.53 24.94
C ALA A 14 7.54 -0.42 25.53
N ARG A 15 7.80 -0.99 26.72
CA ARG A 15 6.84 -1.86 27.43
C ARG A 15 5.57 -1.11 27.86
N ASP A 16 5.69 0.18 28.18
CA ASP A 16 4.55 0.98 28.63
C ASP A 16 3.61 1.41 27.49
N ILE A 17 4.13 1.44 26.26
CA ILE A 17 3.40 1.93 25.09
C ILE A 17 3.01 0.81 24.12
N GLY A 18 3.56 -0.39 24.23
CA GLY A 18 3.24 -1.51 23.35
C GLY A 18 1.89 -2.16 23.66
N LEU A 19 1.07 -2.40 22.64
CA LEU A 19 -0.21 -3.07 22.75
C LEU A 19 -0.05 -4.57 22.45
N SER A 20 0.39 -5.36 23.43
CA SER A 20 0.69 -6.79 23.24
C SER A 20 -0.51 -7.66 22.82
N HIS A 21 -1.73 -7.16 22.93
CA HIS A 21 -2.96 -7.82 22.45
C HIS A 21 -3.31 -7.43 21.00
N ARG A 22 -2.66 -6.41 20.44
CA ARG A 22 -2.80 -5.99 19.03
C ARG A 22 -1.52 -6.30 18.29
N THR A 23 -1.39 -7.56 17.90
CA THR A 23 -0.26 -8.05 17.10
C THR A 23 -0.67 -8.20 15.64
N CYS A 24 0.31 -8.15 14.73
CA CYS A 24 0.03 -8.44 13.34
C CYS A 24 -0.40 -9.90 13.17
N ALA A 25 -1.52 -10.14 12.48
CA ALA A 25 -2.15 -11.46 12.41
C ALA A 25 -1.22 -12.57 11.89
N TRP A 26 -0.34 -12.26 10.92
CA TRP A 26 0.60 -13.22 10.33
C TRP A 26 1.97 -13.26 11.04
N MET A 27 2.21 -12.38 12.02
CA MET A 27 3.46 -12.33 12.79
C MET A 27 3.21 -11.97 14.26
N THR A 28 2.46 -12.83 14.95
CA THR A 28 1.98 -12.60 16.33
C THR A 28 3.08 -12.43 17.39
N HIS A 29 4.31 -12.88 17.10
CA HIS A 29 5.46 -12.77 18.00
C HIS A 29 6.51 -11.76 17.51
N GLY A 30 6.24 -11.06 16.39
CA GLY A 30 7.20 -10.12 15.79
C GLY A 30 6.79 -8.66 16.00
N PHE A 31 5.61 -8.27 15.52
CA PHE A 31 5.15 -6.87 15.53
C PHE A 31 3.87 -6.69 16.34
N MET A 32 3.80 -5.57 17.06
CA MET A 32 2.60 -5.12 17.80
C MET A 32 2.38 -3.62 17.61
N SER A 33 1.13 -3.17 17.70
CA SER A 33 0.78 -1.76 17.63
C SER A 33 1.32 -0.98 18.83
N VAL A 34 1.44 0.33 18.65
CA VAL A 34 1.78 1.28 19.70
C VAL A 34 0.50 1.97 20.19
N ASN A 35 0.39 2.22 21.49
CA ASN A 35 -0.71 2.97 22.07
C ASN A 35 -0.63 4.45 21.67
N THR A 36 -1.31 4.82 20.60
CA THR A 36 -1.34 6.19 20.07
C THR A 36 -2.25 7.14 20.86
N ASN A 37 -2.99 6.64 21.84
CA ASN A 37 -3.88 7.46 22.69
C ASN A 37 -3.14 8.24 23.79
N ILE A 38 -1.83 8.01 23.96
CA ILE A 38 -1.01 8.66 24.98
C ILE A 38 0.18 9.40 24.37
N GLY A 39 0.66 10.45 25.05
CA GLY A 39 1.76 11.30 24.59
C GLY A 39 3.02 10.50 24.27
N ALA A 40 3.38 9.56 25.15
CA ALA A 40 4.55 8.70 24.97
C ALA A 40 4.52 7.83 23.70
N GLY A 41 3.36 7.25 23.34
CA GLY A 41 3.23 6.44 22.13
C GLY A 41 3.34 7.28 20.85
N ARG A 42 2.70 8.45 20.84
CA ARG A 42 2.83 9.43 19.75
C ARG A 42 4.28 9.93 19.64
N ALA A 43 4.96 10.17 20.76
CA ALA A 43 6.35 10.60 20.78
C ALA A 43 7.31 9.54 20.22
N PHE A 44 7.06 8.26 20.50
CA PHE A 44 7.82 7.16 19.90
C PHE A 44 7.67 7.14 18.38
N LEU A 45 6.45 7.13 17.85
CA LEU A 45 6.21 7.15 16.41
C LEU A 45 6.80 8.41 15.75
N ARG A 46 6.62 9.58 16.38
CA ARG A 46 7.23 10.84 15.91
C ARG A 46 8.75 10.73 15.82
N SER A 47 9.39 10.09 16.78
CA SER A 47 10.84 9.89 16.76
C SER A 47 11.29 9.03 15.58
N LEU A 48 10.52 7.99 15.22
CA LEU A 48 10.79 7.15 14.06
C LEU A 48 10.66 7.95 12.76
N TYR A 49 9.56 8.68 12.58
CA TYR A 49 9.35 9.44 11.34
C TYR A 49 10.34 10.61 11.18
N ARG A 50 10.74 11.26 12.27
CA ARG A 50 11.86 12.23 12.23
C ARG A 50 13.17 11.57 11.83
N GLN A 51 13.47 10.39 12.40
CA GLN A 51 14.65 9.65 12.00
C GLN A 51 14.63 9.27 10.51
N TYR A 52 13.48 8.85 9.98
CA TYR A 52 13.31 8.57 8.56
C TYR A 52 13.50 9.82 7.71
N ALA A 53 12.98 10.97 8.15
CA ALA A 53 13.22 12.25 7.48
C ALA A 53 14.70 12.64 7.48
N ASP A 54 15.42 12.42 8.58
CA ASP A 54 16.87 12.68 8.68
C ASP A 54 17.68 11.75 7.76
N TRP A 55 17.21 10.53 7.52
CA TRP A 55 17.78 9.62 6.51
C TRP A 55 17.41 10.00 5.07
N GLY A 56 16.52 10.96 4.88
CA GLY A 56 16.04 11.34 3.56
C GLY A 56 15.02 10.37 2.96
N VAL A 57 14.29 9.59 3.78
CA VAL A 57 13.18 8.75 3.29
C VAL A 57 12.10 9.62 2.65
N ASP A 58 11.57 9.18 1.51
CA ASP A 58 10.48 9.85 0.76
C ASP A 58 9.17 9.08 0.77
N PHE A 59 9.19 7.81 1.17
CA PHE A 59 8.06 6.90 1.07
C PHE A 59 8.09 5.90 2.23
N VAL A 60 6.95 5.73 2.90
CA VAL A 60 6.76 4.73 3.96
C VAL A 60 5.52 3.92 3.63
N LYS A 61 5.69 2.58 3.56
CA LYS A 61 4.59 1.62 3.58
C LYS A 61 4.44 1.07 5.00
N VAL A 62 3.27 1.26 5.60
CA VAL A 62 2.95 0.76 6.94
C VAL A 62 2.05 -0.45 6.79
N ASP A 63 2.54 -1.61 7.22
CA ASP A 63 1.82 -2.87 7.13
C ASP A 63 1.05 -3.18 8.43
N CYS A 64 0.18 -4.19 8.37
CA CYS A 64 -0.62 -4.67 9.51
C CYS A 64 -1.53 -3.60 10.14
N ILE A 65 -2.06 -2.68 9.33
CA ILE A 65 -2.87 -1.55 9.84
C ILE A 65 -4.19 -1.34 9.07
N PHE A 66 -4.37 -2.03 7.94
CA PHE A 66 -5.53 -1.90 7.06
C PHE A 66 -6.13 -3.25 6.68
N GLY A 67 -7.32 -3.23 6.06
CA GLY A 67 -8.09 -4.44 5.77
C GLY A 67 -8.56 -5.14 7.04
N THR A 68 -8.20 -6.41 7.24
CA THR A 68 -8.57 -7.18 8.43
C THR A 68 -7.90 -6.69 9.71
N ASP A 69 -6.77 -5.98 9.59
CA ASP A 69 -6.01 -5.42 10.73
C ASP A 69 -6.35 -3.94 10.97
N TYR A 70 -7.55 -3.50 10.57
CA TYR A 70 -7.93 -2.10 10.50
C TYR A 70 -7.73 -1.34 11.82
N SER A 71 -6.90 -0.29 11.77
CA SER A 71 -6.56 0.58 12.92
C SER A 71 -6.68 2.06 12.52
N PRO A 72 -7.89 2.62 12.38
CA PRO A 72 -8.09 3.97 11.86
C PRO A 72 -7.40 5.04 12.69
N GLU A 73 -7.45 4.95 14.02
CA GLU A 73 -6.83 5.94 14.91
C GLU A 73 -5.29 5.95 14.77
N GLU A 74 -4.70 4.79 14.52
CA GLU A 74 -3.26 4.65 14.29
C GLU A 74 -2.87 5.20 12.92
N ILE A 75 -3.66 4.92 11.86
CA ILE A 75 -3.46 5.51 10.51
C ILE A 75 -3.53 7.04 10.58
N ILE A 76 -4.56 7.59 11.23
CA ILE A 76 -4.74 9.03 11.38
C ILE A 76 -3.58 9.63 12.18
N THR A 77 -3.17 9.00 13.28
CA THR A 77 -2.02 9.46 14.08
C THR A 77 -0.75 9.50 13.24
N ILE A 78 -0.47 8.46 12.46
CA ILE A 78 0.71 8.42 11.56
C ILE A 78 0.63 9.56 10.54
N SER A 79 -0.53 9.77 9.94
CA SER A 79 -0.79 10.85 8.99
C SER A 79 -0.50 12.23 9.59
N GLU A 80 -1.01 12.50 10.79
CA GLU A 80 -0.76 13.76 11.53
C GLU A 80 0.73 13.96 11.82
N LEU A 81 1.41 12.92 12.30
CA LEU A 81 2.84 12.98 12.62
C LEU A 81 3.70 13.23 11.40
N LEU A 82 3.37 12.66 10.24
CA LEU A 82 4.04 12.96 8.97
C LEU A 82 3.79 14.41 8.52
N GLN A 83 2.63 14.98 8.85
CA GLN A 83 2.33 16.39 8.54
C GLN A 83 3.15 17.37 9.40
N GLU A 84 3.62 16.97 10.58
CA GLU A 84 4.52 17.77 11.43
C GLU A 84 5.95 17.87 10.86
N ILE A 85 6.30 17.04 9.87
CA ILE A 85 7.65 16.98 9.28
C ILE A 85 7.73 17.88 8.05
N ASP A 86 8.78 18.72 8.01
CA ASP A 86 9.10 19.65 6.90
C ASP A 86 9.79 18.95 5.70
N ARG A 87 9.43 17.68 5.49
CA ARG A 87 9.81 16.85 4.34
C ARG A 87 8.57 16.04 3.95
N PRO A 88 8.06 16.16 2.72
CA PRO A 88 6.98 15.31 2.25
C PRO A 88 7.43 13.84 2.25
N ILE A 89 6.73 13.00 3.00
CA ILE A 89 6.87 11.54 2.98
C ILE A 89 5.53 10.97 2.53
N ILE A 90 5.55 10.19 1.46
CA ILE A 90 4.37 9.50 0.93
C ILE A 90 3.97 8.38 1.89
N LEU A 91 2.69 8.33 2.28
CA LEU A 91 2.14 7.29 3.14
C LEU A 91 1.35 6.26 2.33
N SER A 92 1.86 5.03 2.33
CA SER A 92 1.18 3.82 1.85
C SER A 92 0.77 2.95 3.04
N ILE A 93 -0.43 2.36 3.00
CA ILE A 93 -0.91 1.44 4.05
C ILE A 93 -1.31 0.07 3.49
N SER A 94 -1.08 -0.97 4.29
CA SER A 94 -1.36 -2.36 3.93
C SER A 94 -1.65 -3.24 5.17
N PRO A 95 -2.13 -4.48 4.99
CA PRO A 95 -2.65 -5.10 3.77
C PRO A 95 -4.05 -4.57 3.41
N GLY A 96 -4.66 -5.13 2.35
CA GLY A 96 -5.99 -4.73 1.85
C GLY A 96 -7.01 -5.86 1.87
N THR A 97 -6.78 -6.90 2.68
CA THR A 97 -7.68 -8.06 2.76
C THR A 97 -9.09 -7.62 3.17
N ALA A 98 -10.10 -8.03 2.40
CA ALA A 98 -11.52 -7.73 2.62
C ALA A 98 -11.87 -6.22 2.70
N VAL A 99 -11.08 -5.36 2.06
CA VAL A 99 -11.35 -3.92 2.00
C VAL A 99 -12.57 -3.64 1.11
N THR A 100 -13.41 -2.70 1.55
CA THR A 100 -14.54 -2.18 0.77
C THR A 100 -14.38 -0.67 0.55
N PRO A 101 -15.08 -0.08 -0.45
CA PRO A 101 -15.06 1.38 -0.62
C PRO A 101 -15.52 2.16 0.62
N ALA A 102 -16.45 1.61 1.39
CA ALA A 102 -16.93 2.21 2.64
C ALA A 102 -15.84 2.24 3.73
N LEU A 103 -15.01 1.19 3.81
CA LEU A 103 -13.86 1.18 4.71
C LEU A 103 -12.83 2.24 4.31
N ALA A 104 -12.55 2.37 3.01
CA ALA A 104 -11.60 3.33 2.47
C ALA A 104 -12.04 4.79 2.67
N GLU A 105 -13.35 5.08 2.71
CA GLU A 105 -13.88 6.43 3.01
C GLU A 105 -13.32 7.02 4.30
N ASN A 106 -13.13 6.17 5.32
CA ASN A 106 -12.69 6.62 6.64
C ASN A 106 -11.21 7.00 6.69
N ILE A 107 -10.40 6.62 5.69
CA ILE A 107 -8.95 6.81 5.71
C ILE A 107 -8.38 7.51 4.48
N SER A 108 -9.16 7.68 3.39
CA SER A 108 -8.62 8.17 2.12
C SER A 108 -7.96 9.55 2.26
N ASP A 109 -8.54 10.44 3.06
CA ASP A 109 -8.03 11.79 3.28
C ASP A 109 -6.70 11.83 4.08
N HIS A 110 -6.33 10.71 4.71
CA HIS A 110 -5.17 10.59 5.60
C HIS A 110 -3.97 9.90 4.97
N VAL A 111 -4.10 9.29 3.79
CA VAL A 111 -3.03 8.54 3.14
C VAL A 111 -2.83 8.95 1.69
N ASN A 112 -1.72 8.53 1.08
CA ASN A 112 -1.46 8.75 -0.35
C ASN A 112 -1.82 7.52 -1.19
N MET A 113 -1.76 6.33 -0.60
CA MET A 113 -2.24 5.10 -1.22
C MET A 113 -2.57 4.06 -0.16
N TYR A 114 -3.50 3.16 -0.48
CA TYR A 114 -3.95 2.12 0.41
C TYR A 114 -4.26 0.84 -0.37
N ARG A 115 -3.76 -0.29 0.10
CA ARG A 115 -3.98 -1.58 -0.58
C ARG A 115 -5.45 -1.96 -0.53
N ILE A 116 -6.03 -2.44 -1.63
CA ILE A 116 -7.45 -2.83 -1.68
C ILE A 116 -7.70 -4.34 -1.81
N THR A 117 -6.64 -5.14 -1.80
CA THR A 117 -6.69 -6.62 -1.86
C THR A 117 -5.71 -7.25 -0.87
N GLY A 118 -5.70 -8.58 -0.78
CA GLY A 118 -4.56 -9.30 -0.20
C GLY A 118 -3.28 -9.11 -1.02
N ASP A 119 -2.19 -9.78 -0.61
CA ASP A 119 -0.95 -9.79 -1.37
C ASP A 119 -1.17 -10.35 -2.79
N ASP A 120 -0.73 -9.61 -3.81
CA ASP A 120 -0.75 -10.04 -5.20
C ASP A 120 0.50 -10.85 -5.54
N TRP A 121 0.29 -12.00 -6.17
CA TRP A 121 1.35 -12.89 -6.63
C TRP A 121 1.10 -13.33 -8.07
N ASP A 122 2.11 -13.97 -8.64
CA ASP A 122 2.16 -14.32 -10.05
C ASP A 122 1.32 -15.56 -10.41
N ASN A 123 0.07 -15.60 -9.96
CA ASN A 123 -0.92 -16.57 -10.40
C ASN A 123 -2.20 -15.87 -10.85
N TRP A 124 -2.85 -16.42 -11.88
CA TRP A 124 -4.01 -15.78 -12.49
C TRP A 124 -5.19 -15.56 -11.54
N LYS A 125 -5.34 -16.41 -10.52
CA LYS A 125 -6.43 -16.26 -9.55
C LYS A 125 -6.29 -14.97 -8.76
N ASP A 126 -5.06 -14.62 -8.36
CA ASP A 126 -4.80 -13.37 -7.65
C ASP A 126 -5.05 -12.18 -8.60
N VAL A 127 -4.44 -12.18 -9.79
CA VAL A 127 -4.61 -11.11 -10.80
C VAL A 127 -6.09 -10.89 -11.17
N SER A 128 -6.84 -11.96 -11.43
CA SER A 128 -8.25 -11.86 -11.85
C SER A 128 -9.18 -11.36 -10.74
N SER A 129 -8.80 -11.53 -9.46
CA SER A 129 -9.59 -11.03 -8.33
C SER A 129 -9.65 -9.50 -8.27
N HIS A 130 -8.63 -8.80 -8.83
CA HIS A 130 -8.57 -7.34 -8.84
C HIS A 130 -9.61 -6.67 -9.73
N PHE A 131 -10.14 -7.35 -10.75
CA PHE A 131 -11.10 -6.76 -11.69
C PHE A 131 -12.38 -6.30 -10.96
N GLY A 132 -12.99 -7.18 -10.16
CA GLY A 132 -14.20 -6.84 -9.41
C GLY A 132 -13.97 -5.78 -8.34
N VAL A 133 -12.87 -5.91 -7.59
CA VAL A 133 -12.52 -4.95 -6.52
C VAL A 133 -12.26 -3.56 -7.13
N SER A 134 -11.43 -3.46 -8.16
CA SER A 134 -11.12 -2.19 -8.81
C SER A 134 -12.35 -1.52 -9.43
N SER A 135 -13.26 -2.29 -10.04
CA SER A 135 -14.55 -1.77 -10.53
C SER A 135 -15.39 -1.15 -9.41
N SER A 136 -15.47 -1.80 -8.25
CA SER A 136 -16.21 -1.27 -7.10
C SER A 136 -15.62 0.07 -6.59
N PHE A 137 -14.29 0.18 -6.57
CA PHE A 137 -13.57 1.39 -6.17
C PHE A 137 -13.70 2.51 -7.21
N ALA A 138 -13.70 2.18 -8.50
CA ALA A 138 -13.97 3.13 -9.57
C ALA A 138 -15.41 3.70 -9.47
N THR A 139 -16.39 2.81 -9.26
CA THR A 139 -17.81 3.18 -9.07
C THR A 139 -18.01 4.11 -7.88
N ALA A 140 -17.31 3.84 -6.77
CA ALA A 140 -17.29 4.66 -5.58
C ALA A 140 -16.46 5.95 -5.72
N LYS A 141 -15.93 6.26 -6.92
CA LYS A 141 -15.10 7.45 -7.22
C LYS A 141 -13.86 7.57 -6.32
N LYS A 142 -13.27 6.43 -5.95
CA LYS A 142 -12.10 6.37 -5.07
C LYS A 142 -10.77 6.49 -5.80
N ILE A 143 -10.75 6.32 -7.13
CA ILE A 143 -9.52 6.46 -7.93
C ILE A 143 -9.03 7.90 -7.87
N GLY A 144 -7.88 8.08 -7.21
CA GLY A 144 -7.28 9.37 -7.03
C GLY A 144 -8.20 10.32 -6.29
N ALA A 145 -8.87 9.91 -5.20
CA ALA A 145 -9.72 10.77 -4.37
C ALA A 145 -8.88 11.81 -3.59
N THR A 146 -9.50 12.65 -2.74
CA THR A 146 -8.73 13.49 -1.81
C THR A 146 -7.88 12.61 -0.90
N GLY A 147 -6.68 13.07 -0.59
CA GLY A 147 -5.71 12.33 0.22
C GLY A 147 -4.71 13.22 0.92
N LEU A 148 -3.78 12.57 1.62
CA LEU A 148 -2.75 13.26 2.40
C LEU A 148 -1.96 14.24 1.53
N ARG A 149 -2.10 15.55 1.82
CA ARG A 149 -1.44 16.64 1.07
C ARG A 149 -1.66 16.57 -0.45
N GLY A 150 -2.79 16.00 -0.91
CA GLY A 150 -3.08 15.89 -2.34
C GLY A 150 -4.17 14.88 -2.67
N ARG A 151 -3.77 13.77 -3.31
CA ARG A 151 -4.67 12.71 -3.76
C ARG A 151 -4.29 11.37 -3.14
N SER A 152 -5.28 10.49 -3.01
CA SER A 152 -5.11 9.11 -2.55
C SER A 152 -5.48 8.09 -3.63
N TRP A 153 -4.69 7.04 -3.76
CA TRP A 153 -4.83 6.03 -4.82
C TRP A 153 -5.13 4.64 -4.23
N PRO A 154 -6.19 3.95 -4.70
CA PRO A 154 -6.37 2.53 -4.45
C PRO A 154 -5.16 1.77 -5.02
N ASP A 155 -4.51 0.98 -4.17
CA ASP A 155 -3.32 0.20 -4.51
C ASP A 155 -3.68 -1.26 -4.74
N LEU A 156 -3.45 -1.73 -5.97
CA LEU A 156 -3.63 -3.12 -6.40
C LEU A 156 -2.41 -3.99 -6.06
N ASP A 157 -1.46 -3.47 -5.30
CA ASP A 157 -0.20 -4.11 -4.93
C ASP A 157 0.86 -4.15 -6.05
N MET A 158 2.03 -4.67 -5.71
CA MET A 158 3.22 -4.72 -6.56
C MET A 158 3.00 -5.62 -7.78
N LEU A 159 3.73 -5.35 -8.87
CA LEU A 159 3.76 -6.16 -10.09
C LEU A 159 4.72 -7.35 -9.90
N PRO A 160 4.23 -8.61 -9.82
CA PRO A 160 5.05 -9.78 -9.58
C PRO A 160 5.62 -10.29 -10.91
N PHE A 161 6.45 -9.47 -11.56
CA PHE A 161 7.03 -9.75 -12.88
C PHE A 161 8.52 -10.10 -12.81
N GLY A 162 9.04 -10.73 -13.87
CA GLY A 162 10.46 -11.02 -14.03
C GLY A 162 10.99 -12.07 -13.05
N TRP A 163 12.08 -11.76 -12.34
CA TRP A 163 12.81 -12.70 -11.49
C TRP A 163 12.43 -12.52 -10.01
N LEU A 164 11.87 -13.57 -9.41
CA LEU A 164 11.14 -13.54 -8.14
C LEU A 164 11.56 -14.71 -7.22
N THR A 165 11.03 -14.72 -6.01
CA THR A 165 10.98 -15.88 -5.11
C THR A 165 9.53 -16.32 -4.90
N ASP A 166 9.31 -17.50 -4.33
CA ASP A 166 7.99 -17.90 -3.85
C ASP A 166 7.52 -17.05 -2.65
N PRO A 167 6.21 -16.92 -2.42
CA PRO A 167 5.68 -16.27 -1.22
C PRO A 167 6.36 -16.80 0.04
N SER A 168 6.68 -15.91 0.99
CA SER A 168 7.41 -16.20 2.24
C SER A 168 8.88 -16.63 2.11
N VAL A 169 9.44 -16.66 0.90
CA VAL A 169 10.85 -17.03 0.66
C VAL A 169 11.70 -15.77 0.44
N ASN A 170 12.71 -15.55 1.31
CA ASN A 170 13.48 -14.30 1.32
C ASN A 170 14.79 -14.30 0.51
N GLN A 171 15.41 -15.46 0.28
CA GLN A 171 16.76 -15.55 -0.32
C GLN A 171 16.85 -16.50 -1.53
N GLY A 172 15.75 -17.19 -1.86
CA GLY A 172 15.69 -18.18 -2.94
C GLY A 172 15.15 -19.54 -2.48
N PRO A 173 14.88 -20.49 -3.39
CA PRO A 173 15.26 -20.45 -4.80
C PRO A 173 14.54 -19.34 -5.57
N HIS A 174 15.27 -18.71 -6.50
CA HIS A 174 14.67 -17.74 -7.39
C HIS A 174 14.07 -18.43 -8.61
N ARG A 175 13.04 -17.82 -9.19
CA ARG A 175 12.33 -18.32 -10.36
C ARG A 175 11.82 -17.18 -11.22
N LYS A 176 11.41 -17.51 -12.44
CA LYS A 176 10.67 -16.57 -13.28
C LYS A 176 9.23 -16.42 -12.75
N CYS A 177 8.62 -15.30 -13.11
CA CYS A 177 7.19 -15.08 -13.05
C CYS A 177 6.44 -16.23 -13.77
N ASN A 178 5.42 -16.76 -13.10
CA ASN A 178 4.55 -17.83 -13.57
C ASN A 178 3.39 -17.30 -14.43
N LEU A 179 3.14 -15.99 -14.45
CA LEU A 179 2.18 -15.38 -15.36
C LEU A 179 2.70 -15.48 -16.79
N THR A 180 1.83 -15.93 -17.68
CA THR A 180 2.03 -15.85 -19.12
C THR A 180 2.16 -14.39 -19.56
N LEU A 181 2.72 -14.17 -20.74
CA LEU A 181 2.89 -12.83 -21.28
C LEU A 181 1.55 -12.08 -21.41
N ASP A 182 0.46 -12.79 -21.76
CA ASP A 182 -0.86 -12.17 -21.91
C ASP A 182 -1.49 -11.82 -20.56
N GLU A 183 -1.25 -12.63 -19.52
CA GLU A 183 -1.66 -12.29 -18.14
C GLU A 183 -0.89 -11.09 -17.60
N GLN A 184 0.43 -10.99 -17.87
CA GLN A 184 1.22 -9.80 -17.51
C GLN A 184 0.71 -8.54 -18.21
N LYS A 185 0.36 -8.64 -19.50
CA LYS A 185 -0.26 -7.52 -20.25
C LYS A 185 -1.61 -7.14 -19.66
N ALA A 186 -2.45 -8.12 -19.32
CA ALA A 186 -3.76 -7.89 -18.71
C ALA A 186 -3.62 -7.18 -17.35
N GLN A 187 -2.68 -7.63 -16.52
CA GLN A 187 -2.38 -7.01 -15.22
C GLN A 187 -1.91 -5.57 -15.39
N MET A 188 -0.89 -5.33 -16.22
CA MET A 188 -0.36 -3.98 -16.46
C MET A 188 -1.42 -3.04 -17.05
N ALA A 189 -2.28 -3.55 -17.94
CA ALA A 189 -3.40 -2.77 -18.49
C ALA A 189 -4.42 -2.40 -17.40
N LEU A 190 -4.82 -3.34 -16.55
CA LEU A 190 -5.73 -3.07 -15.44
C LEU A 190 -5.15 -2.04 -14.48
N TRP A 191 -3.92 -2.23 -13.98
CA TRP A 191 -3.24 -1.29 -13.07
C TRP A 191 -3.13 0.11 -13.67
N SER A 192 -2.87 0.19 -14.97
CA SER A 192 -2.79 1.47 -15.68
C SER A 192 -4.15 2.15 -15.77
N MET A 193 -5.19 1.41 -16.15
CA MET A 193 -6.56 1.93 -16.26
C MET A 193 -7.16 2.30 -14.92
N THR A 194 -6.82 1.63 -13.82
CA THR A 194 -7.32 1.95 -12.48
C THR A 194 -6.46 3.00 -11.78
N LYS A 195 -5.36 3.42 -12.41
CA LYS A 195 -4.35 4.33 -11.87
C LYS A 195 -3.77 3.84 -10.54
N SER A 196 -3.62 2.52 -10.41
CA SER A 196 -2.89 1.92 -9.29
C SER A 196 -1.44 2.41 -9.29
N PRO A 197 -0.80 2.58 -8.12
CA PRO A 197 0.65 2.68 -8.04
C PRO A 197 1.32 1.53 -8.79
N LEU A 198 2.41 1.83 -9.50
CA LEU A 198 3.18 0.83 -10.26
C LEU A 198 4.50 0.59 -9.55
N MET A 199 4.53 -0.41 -8.65
CA MET A 199 5.73 -0.86 -7.95
C MET A 199 6.19 -2.20 -8.50
N TYR A 200 7.40 -2.28 -9.05
CA TYR A 200 7.94 -3.51 -9.63
C TYR A 200 8.52 -4.43 -8.54
N GLY A 201 8.05 -5.67 -8.46
CA GLY A 201 8.43 -6.62 -7.40
C GLY A 201 9.64 -7.52 -7.72
N GLY A 202 10.05 -7.59 -8.99
CA GLY A 202 11.14 -8.47 -9.42
C GLY A 202 12.54 -7.87 -9.30
N ASP A 203 13.55 -8.70 -9.50
CA ASP A 203 14.93 -8.24 -9.66
C ASP A 203 15.15 -7.65 -11.06
N LEU A 204 15.26 -6.32 -11.13
CA LEU A 204 15.48 -5.55 -12.37
C LEU A 204 16.80 -5.91 -13.09
N ARG A 205 17.78 -6.51 -12.40
CA ARG A 205 19.07 -6.92 -13.02
C ARG A 205 18.90 -8.15 -13.91
N ASN A 206 17.80 -8.89 -13.74
CA ASN A 206 17.48 -10.13 -14.45
C ASN A 206 16.23 -9.97 -15.33
N LEU A 207 15.93 -8.74 -15.76
CA LEU A 207 14.76 -8.41 -16.58
C LEU A 207 14.94 -8.86 -18.03
N ASP A 208 13.93 -9.51 -18.61
CA ASP A 208 13.89 -9.83 -20.04
C ASP A 208 13.19 -8.72 -20.86
N ASP A 209 13.46 -8.71 -22.17
CA ASP A 209 12.92 -7.70 -23.09
C ASP A 209 11.39 -7.68 -23.14
N SER A 210 10.73 -8.82 -22.93
CA SER A 210 9.26 -8.89 -22.99
C SER A 210 8.65 -8.17 -21.79
N THR A 211 9.15 -8.44 -20.58
CA THR A 211 8.71 -7.73 -19.37
C THR A 211 9.12 -6.26 -19.41
N LEU A 212 10.33 -5.93 -19.88
CA LEU A 212 10.77 -4.54 -20.04
C LEU A 212 9.79 -3.77 -20.93
N ASN A 213 9.43 -4.31 -22.10
CA ASN A 213 8.50 -3.68 -23.02
C ASN A 213 7.10 -3.44 -22.43
N ILE A 214 6.65 -4.28 -21.49
CA ILE A 214 5.38 -4.09 -20.78
C ILE A 214 5.50 -2.91 -19.80
N ILE A 215 6.50 -2.91 -18.92
CA ILE A 215 6.63 -1.90 -17.87
C ILE A 215 7.06 -0.53 -18.40
N THR A 216 7.67 -0.47 -19.59
CA THR A 216 8.02 0.79 -20.27
C THR A 216 7.04 1.16 -21.39
N ASN A 217 5.87 0.51 -21.47
CA ASN A 217 4.89 0.84 -22.50
C ASN A 217 4.35 2.26 -22.30
N SER A 218 4.76 3.18 -23.19
CA SER A 218 4.40 4.60 -23.06
C SER A 218 2.89 4.87 -23.10
N GLY A 219 2.10 4.03 -23.77
CA GLY A 219 0.64 4.15 -23.79
C GLY A 219 0.02 3.84 -22.43
N LEU A 220 0.42 2.72 -21.82
CA LEU A 220 -0.03 2.31 -20.49
C LEU A 220 0.40 3.32 -19.42
N LEU A 221 1.65 3.78 -19.45
CA LEU A 221 2.14 4.81 -18.53
C LEU A 221 1.41 6.14 -18.68
N LYS A 222 1.06 6.54 -19.92
CA LYS A 222 0.25 7.74 -20.15
C LYS A 222 -1.17 7.59 -19.60
N ILE A 223 -1.79 6.42 -19.75
CA ILE A 223 -3.10 6.13 -19.13
C ILE A 223 -2.96 6.23 -17.62
N ASN A 224 -2.01 5.53 -17.00
CA ASN A 224 -1.80 5.54 -15.55
C ASN A 224 -1.59 6.98 -15.02
N HIS A 225 -0.79 7.80 -15.71
CA HIS A 225 -0.47 9.14 -15.24
C HIS A 225 -1.56 10.18 -15.54
N TYR A 226 -2.04 10.26 -16.78
CA TYR A 226 -2.84 11.41 -17.26
C TYR A 226 -4.36 11.16 -17.30
N SER A 227 -4.81 9.91 -17.37
CA SER A 227 -6.25 9.63 -17.48
C SER A 227 -7.03 10.07 -16.23
N ARG A 228 -8.34 10.27 -16.40
CA ARG A 228 -9.28 10.67 -15.35
C ARG A 228 -10.64 10.00 -15.61
N ASN A 229 -11.49 9.96 -14.59
CA ASN A 229 -12.84 9.37 -14.66
C ASN A 229 -12.84 7.90 -15.12
N ASN A 230 -11.82 7.16 -14.70
CA ASN A 230 -11.64 5.76 -15.01
C ASN A 230 -12.76 4.94 -14.37
N MET A 231 -13.43 4.12 -15.18
CA MET A 231 -14.57 3.31 -14.76
C MET A 231 -14.74 2.10 -15.66
N GLU A 232 -15.31 1.03 -15.13
CA GLU A 232 -15.79 -0.08 -15.94
C GLU A 232 -16.93 0.42 -16.82
N VAL A 233 -16.87 0.10 -18.12
CA VAL A 233 -17.97 0.43 -19.04
C VAL A 233 -19.12 -0.52 -18.70
N PRO A 234 -20.32 0.01 -18.41
CA PRO A 234 -21.48 -0.85 -18.18
C PRO A 234 -21.67 -1.80 -19.36
N ALA A 235 -22.06 -3.05 -19.09
CA ALA A 235 -22.45 -3.94 -20.16
C ALA A 235 -23.48 -3.22 -21.05
N LEU A 236 -23.14 -3.03 -22.32
CA LEU A 236 -24.12 -2.58 -23.29
C LEU A 236 -25.22 -3.65 -23.27
N GLU A 237 -26.44 -3.29 -22.87
CA GLU A 237 -27.58 -4.14 -23.15
C GLU A 237 -27.60 -4.30 -24.66
N ALA A 238 -27.19 -5.47 -25.14
CA ALA A 238 -27.27 -5.82 -26.54
C ALA A 238 -28.76 -5.97 -26.84
N SER A 239 -29.41 -4.86 -27.18
CA SER A 239 -30.73 -4.87 -27.81
C SER A 239 -30.55 -5.44 -29.22
N TYR A 240 -30.60 -6.76 -29.32
CA TYR A 240 -30.85 -7.49 -30.57
C TYR A 240 -32.35 -7.67 -30.76
#